data_AF-A0A6G0KVL3-F1
#
_entry.id   AF-A0A6G0KVL3-F1
#
_cell.length_a   1.000
_cell.length_b   1.000
_cell.length_c   1.000
_cell.angle_alpha   90.00
_cell.angle_beta   90.00
_cell.angle_gamma   90.00
#
_symmetry.space_group_name_H-M   'P 1'
#
loop_
_entity.id
_entity.type
_entity.pdbx_description
1 polymer ?
#
loop_
_entity_poly.entity_id
_entity_poly.type
_entity_poly.pdbx_seq_one_letter_code
_entity_poly.pdbx_strand_id
1 'polypeptide(L)'
;MSLQDLAPENTKRAQATVVNVFTAFLASKNVTHEFIRATLLADVSGSVLVKLLDRFAMHLAFARGRSGDLRKRNTVMSYYRNVKNWLLEDFPQHRHIVEQRLLKMGRILERHCLKRQQSGMVTKAPTCTKADLRSLIDGLYFDASSPKEYQDAALLSIMW
;
A
#
# COMPACT_ATOMS: atom_id res chain seq x y z
N MET A 1 -24.24 20.99 -19.93
CA MET A 1 -24.50 19.80 -19.10
C MET A 1 -23.35 18.85 -19.28
N SER A 2 -22.67 18.50 -18.19
CA SER A 2 -21.53 17.57 -18.21
C SER A 2 -22.05 16.12 -18.23
N LEU A 3 -21.32 15.19 -18.84
CA LEU A 3 -21.63 13.75 -18.76
C LEU A 3 -21.70 13.25 -17.31
N GLN A 4 -21.05 13.95 -16.37
CA GLN A 4 -21.12 13.66 -14.93
C GLN A 4 -22.49 14.00 -14.31
N ASP A 5 -23.26 14.92 -14.91
CA ASP A 5 -24.59 15.31 -14.43
C ASP A 5 -25.61 14.19 -14.68
N LEU A 6 -25.39 13.37 -15.70
CA LEU A 6 -26.21 12.23 -16.11
C LEU A 6 -25.95 10.95 -15.32
N ALA A 7 -24.93 10.93 -14.45
CA ALA A 7 -24.61 9.75 -13.65
C ALA A 7 -25.74 9.46 -12.62
N PRO A 8 -26.12 8.19 -12.41
CA PRO A 8 -27.06 7.81 -11.37
C PRO A 8 -26.63 8.35 -10.01
N GLU A 9 -27.60 8.75 -9.17
CA GLU A 9 -27.32 9.36 -7.87
C GLU A 9 -26.47 8.44 -6.96
N ASN A 10 -26.66 7.12 -7.08
CA ASN A 10 -25.86 6.12 -6.38
C ASN A 10 -24.38 6.16 -6.80
N THR A 11 -24.08 6.44 -8.07
CA THR A 11 -22.71 6.58 -8.58
C THR A 11 -22.06 7.85 -8.02
N LYS A 12 -22.79 8.96 -7.96
CA LYS A 12 -22.32 10.22 -7.36
C LYS A 12 -22.01 10.05 -5.86
N ARG A 13 -22.87 9.37 -5.11
CA ARG A 13 -22.64 9.07 -3.67
C ARG A 13 -21.44 8.15 -3.44
N ALA A 14 -21.25 7.15 -4.30
CA ALA A 14 -20.08 6.27 -4.24
C ALA A 14 -18.78 7.04 -4.51
N GLN A 15 -18.78 7.92 -5.51
CA GLN A 15 -17.65 8.80 -5.82
C GLN A 15 -17.35 9.77 -4.67
N ALA A 16 -18.36 10.40 -4.09
CA ALA A 16 -18.20 11.27 -2.92
C ALA A 16 -17.59 10.52 -1.72
N THR A 17 -18.02 9.29 -1.47
CA THR A 17 -17.44 8.45 -0.40
C THR A 17 -15.96 8.15 -0.66
N VAL A 18 -15.60 7.86 -1.91
CA VAL A 18 -14.22 7.56 -2.32
C VAL A 18 -13.33 8.80 -2.17
N VAL A 19 -13.80 9.95 -2.66
CA VAL A 19 -13.10 11.23 -2.50
C VAL A 19 -12.90 11.53 -1.02
N ASN A 20 -13.93 11.38 -0.18
CA ASN A 20 -13.82 11.63 1.27
C ASN A 20 -12.76 10.75 1.94
N VAL A 21 -12.67 9.46 1.57
CA VAL A 21 -11.65 8.55 2.11
C VAL A 21 -10.25 8.98 1.68
N PHE A 22 -10.08 9.40 0.44
CA PHE A 22 -8.80 9.89 -0.05
C PHE A 22 -8.41 11.23 0.59
N THR A 23 -9.36 12.16 0.74
CA THR A 23 -9.18 13.42 1.47
C THR A 23 -8.75 13.19 2.91
N ALA A 24 -9.40 12.26 3.62
CA ALA A 24 -9.03 11.91 4.98
C ALA A 24 -7.60 11.31 5.05
N PHE A 25 -7.22 10.51 4.06
CA PHE A 25 -5.84 10.02 3.94
C PHE A 25 -4.85 11.17 3.75
N LEU A 26 -5.11 12.12 2.86
CA LEU A 26 -4.23 13.27 2.64
C LEU A 26 -4.11 14.15 3.90
N ALA A 27 -5.22 14.40 4.58
CA ALA A 27 -5.25 15.10 5.86
C ALA A 27 -4.40 14.39 6.92
N SER A 28 -4.48 13.04 7.01
CA SER A 28 -3.64 12.26 7.93
C SER A 28 -2.13 12.35 7.63
N LYS A 29 -1.75 12.84 6.45
CA LYS A 29 -0.37 13.08 6.03
C LYS A 29 0.01 14.55 6.03
N ASN A 30 -0.87 15.46 6.47
CA ASN A 30 -0.71 16.91 6.37
C ASN A 30 -0.40 17.37 4.93
N VAL A 31 -1.03 16.75 3.95
CA VAL A 31 -0.85 17.07 2.53
C VAL A 31 -2.15 17.63 1.96
N THR A 32 -2.05 18.67 1.15
CA THR A 32 -3.19 19.29 0.47
C THR A 32 -3.44 18.69 -0.92
N HIS A 33 -4.66 18.81 -1.43
CA HIS A 33 -4.99 18.36 -2.79
C HIS A 33 -4.22 19.15 -3.84
N GLU A 34 -4.03 20.45 -3.61
CA GLU A 34 -3.30 21.35 -4.51
C GLU A 34 -1.84 20.92 -4.64
N PHE A 35 -1.20 20.55 -3.53
CA PHE A 35 0.17 20.04 -3.54
C PHE A 35 0.29 18.75 -4.34
N ILE A 36 -0.62 17.79 -4.13
CA ILE A 36 -0.64 16.54 -4.89
C ILE A 36 -0.83 16.81 -6.37
N ARG A 37 -1.79 17.67 -6.75
CA ARG A 37 -2.05 18.02 -8.14
C ARG A 37 -0.82 18.65 -8.78
N ALA A 38 -0.20 19.64 -8.13
CA ALA A 38 1.02 20.28 -8.63
C ALA A 38 2.15 19.27 -8.85
N THR A 39 2.35 18.36 -7.89
CA THR A 39 3.40 17.32 -7.97
C THR A 39 3.12 16.32 -9.09
N LEU A 40 1.86 15.92 -9.29
CA LEU A 40 1.46 15.01 -10.36
C LEU A 40 1.56 15.64 -11.75
N LEU A 41 1.26 16.94 -11.88
CA LEU A 41 1.43 17.66 -13.15
C LEU A 41 2.91 17.82 -13.53
N ALA A 42 3.79 18.02 -12.54
CA ALA A 42 5.22 18.16 -12.78
C ALA A 42 5.93 16.82 -13.07
N ASP A 43 5.35 15.68 -12.67
CA ASP A 43 5.99 14.37 -12.80
C ASP A 43 5.64 13.66 -14.11
N VAL A 44 6.48 13.82 -15.13
CA VAL A 44 6.32 13.13 -16.43
C VAL A 44 6.47 11.60 -16.32
N SER A 45 7.14 11.09 -15.28
CA SER A 45 7.43 9.66 -15.13
C SER A 45 6.26 8.84 -14.57
N GLY A 46 5.25 9.51 -13.99
CA GLY A 46 4.16 8.88 -13.24
C GLY A 46 4.61 8.19 -11.94
N SER A 47 5.88 8.29 -11.53
CA SER A 47 6.41 7.70 -10.30
C SER A 47 5.72 8.23 -9.05
N VAL A 48 5.39 9.52 -9.02
CA VAL A 48 4.67 10.17 -7.92
C VAL A 48 3.29 9.57 -7.78
N LEU A 49 2.56 9.34 -8.88
CA LEU A 49 1.25 8.70 -8.85
C LEU A 49 1.33 7.28 -8.28
N VAL A 50 2.34 6.51 -8.69
CA VAL A 50 2.58 5.17 -8.16
C VAL A 50 2.90 5.21 -6.67
N LYS A 51 3.76 6.13 -6.20
CA LYS A 51 4.10 6.29 -4.77
C LYS A 51 2.94 6.79 -3.92
N LEU A 52 2.05 7.57 -4.50
CA LEU A 52 0.83 8.04 -3.84
C LEU A 52 -0.16 6.89 -3.63
N LEU A 53 -0.42 6.12 -4.68
CA LEU A 53 -1.30 4.94 -4.62
C LEU A 53 -0.69 3.80 -3.77
N ASP A 54 0.61 3.57 -3.91
CA ASP A 54 1.60 3.38 -2.84
C ASP A 54 1.09 3.34 -1.39
N ARG A 55 1.28 4.52 -0.80
CA ARG A 55 0.92 4.88 0.56
C ARG A 55 -0.57 4.79 0.84
N PHE A 56 -1.41 5.07 -0.16
CA PHE A 56 -2.86 4.98 0.00
C PHE A 56 -3.32 3.53 0.19
N ALA A 57 -2.79 2.59 -0.60
CA ALA A 57 -3.06 1.16 -0.44
C ALA A 57 -2.66 0.66 0.94
N MET A 58 -1.47 1.08 1.42
CA MET A 58 -1.01 0.77 2.77
C MET A 58 -1.96 1.36 3.84
N HIS A 59 -2.37 2.62 3.70
CA HIS A 59 -3.35 3.24 4.59
C HIS A 59 -4.65 2.44 4.64
N LEU A 60 -5.19 2.02 3.49
CA LEU A 60 -6.41 1.20 3.44
C LEU A 60 -6.22 -0.18 4.08
N ALA A 61 -5.05 -0.80 3.89
CA ALA A 61 -4.74 -2.12 4.45
C ALA A 61 -4.70 -2.09 5.98
N PHE A 62 -4.38 -0.96 6.60
CA PHE A 62 -4.31 -0.80 8.05
C PHE A 62 -5.44 0.02 8.66
N ALA A 63 -6.30 0.63 7.82
CA ALA A 63 -7.45 1.39 8.31
C ALA A 63 -8.44 0.47 9.03
N ARG A 64 -8.88 0.92 10.21
CA ARG A 64 -9.88 0.25 11.04
C ARG A 64 -11.26 0.82 10.79
N GLY A 65 -12.27 -0.04 10.83
CA GLY A 65 -13.68 0.34 10.82
C GLY A 65 -14.15 0.78 12.20
N ARG A 66 -15.45 1.10 12.32
CA ARG A 66 -16.05 1.52 13.60
C ARG A 66 -15.96 0.47 14.71
N SER A 67 -15.92 -0.82 14.36
CA SER A 67 -15.74 -1.92 15.30
C SER A 67 -14.29 -2.10 15.78
N GLY A 68 -13.34 -1.30 15.27
CA GLY A 68 -11.91 -1.49 15.53
C GLY A 68 -11.25 -2.55 14.65
N ASP A 69 -12.03 -3.33 13.89
CA ASP A 69 -11.51 -4.32 12.96
C ASP A 69 -10.88 -3.67 11.73
N LEU A 70 -9.86 -4.32 11.17
CA LEU A 70 -9.30 -3.92 9.89
C LEU A 70 -10.35 -4.01 8.77
N ARG A 71 -10.35 -3.02 7.87
CA ARG A 71 -11.27 -2.99 6.72
C ARG A 71 -11.23 -4.29 5.94
N LYS A 72 -12.41 -4.87 5.65
CA LYS A 72 -12.55 -6.10 4.85
C LYS A 72 -11.89 -5.94 3.48
N ARG A 73 -11.35 -7.04 2.93
CA ARG A 73 -10.69 -7.06 1.61
C ARG A 73 -11.52 -6.36 0.54
N ASN A 74 -12.80 -6.71 0.42
CA ASN A 74 -13.67 -6.17 -0.63
C ASN A 74 -13.79 -4.64 -0.54
N THR A 75 -13.83 -4.08 0.68
CA THR A 75 -13.85 -2.62 0.90
C THR A 75 -12.53 -1.98 0.50
N VAL A 76 -11.40 -2.56 0.91
CA VAL A 76 -10.06 -2.06 0.54
C VAL A 76 -9.89 -2.05 -0.98
N MET A 77 -10.24 -3.15 -1.64
CA MET A 77 -10.10 -3.27 -3.10
C MET A 77 -11.02 -2.32 -3.84
N SER A 78 -12.26 -2.14 -3.37
CA SER A 78 -13.21 -1.18 -3.95
C SER A 78 -12.68 0.25 -3.86
N TYR A 79 -12.21 0.67 -2.69
CA TYR A 79 -11.69 2.02 -2.48
C TYR A 79 -10.42 2.29 -3.29
N TYR A 80 -9.48 1.35 -3.28
CA TYR A 80 -8.27 1.45 -4.08
C TYR A 80 -8.58 1.56 -5.57
N ARG A 81 -9.47 0.69 -6.10
CA ARG A 81 -9.87 0.73 -7.51
C ARG A 81 -10.50 2.07 -7.88
N ASN A 82 -11.39 2.59 -7.04
CA ASN A 82 -12.10 3.81 -7.34
C ASN A 82 -11.19 5.05 -7.29
N VAL A 83 -10.34 5.19 -6.25
CA VAL A 83 -9.36 6.29 -6.19
C VAL A 83 -8.38 6.21 -7.35
N LYS A 84 -7.89 5.01 -7.68
CA LYS A 84 -7.01 4.78 -8.82
C LYS A 84 -7.66 5.27 -10.12
N ASN A 85 -8.88 4.84 -10.39
CA ASN A 85 -9.59 5.23 -11.61
C ASN A 85 -9.86 6.74 -11.66
N TRP A 86 -10.30 7.31 -10.54
CA TRP A 86 -10.54 8.75 -10.43
C TRP A 86 -9.28 9.58 -10.69
N LEU A 87 -8.12 9.20 -10.12
CA LEU A 87 -6.85 9.87 -10.41
C LEU A 87 -6.40 9.69 -11.86
N LEU A 88 -6.66 8.53 -12.47
CA LEU A 88 -6.34 8.30 -13.89
C LEU A 88 -7.30 9.01 -14.85
N GLU A 89 -8.47 9.42 -14.38
CA GLU A 89 -9.38 10.31 -15.11
C GLU A 89 -8.94 11.77 -15.01
N ASP A 90 -8.43 12.21 -13.85
CA ASP A 90 -7.91 13.59 -13.65
C ASP A 90 -6.52 13.78 -14.31
N PHE A 91 -5.72 12.72 -14.42
CA PHE A 91 -4.38 12.73 -15.01
C PHE A 91 -4.22 11.66 -16.12
N PRO A 92 -4.94 11.79 -17.25
CA PRO A 92 -4.93 10.79 -18.31
C PRO A 92 -3.53 10.56 -18.93
N GLN A 93 -2.66 11.57 -18.89
CA GLN A 93 -1.27 11.48 -19.39
C GLN A 93 -0.44 10.38 -18.71
N HIS A 94 -0.77 10.03 -17.46
CA HIS A 94 -0.02 9.03 -16.71
C HIS A 94 -0.48 7.60 -16.98
N ARG A 95 -1.66 7.42 -17.59
CA ARG A 95 -2.35 6.13 -17.63
C ARG A 95 -1.50 5.02 -18.24
N HIS A 96 -1.02 5.22 -19.46
CA HIS A 96 -0.23 4.22 -20.16
C HIS A 96 1.12 3.92 -19.49
N ILE A 97 1.68 4.90 -18.78
CA ILE A 97 2.99 4.79 -18.11
C ILE A 97 2.89 3.94 -16.83
N VAL A 98 1.80 4.09 -16.07
CA VAL A 98 1.69 3.52 -14.72
C VAL A 98 0.77 2.31 -14.60
N GLU A 99 -0.08 2.03 -15.58
CA GLU A 99 -1.15 1.04 -15.48
C GLU A 99 -0.64 -0.36 -15.07
N GLN A 100 0.42 -0.86 -15.71
CA GLN A 100 0.99 -2.16 -15.37
C GLN A 100 1.55 -2.21 -13.93
N ARG A 101 2.18 -1.12 -13.46
CA ARG A 101 2.70 -1.02 -12.09
C ARG A 101 1.55 -1.01 -11.09
N LEU A 102 0.49 -0.26 -11.36
CA LEU A 102 -0.70 -0.18 -10.52
C LEU A 102 -1.51 -1.49 -10.50
N LEU A 103 -1.53 -2.25 -11.59
CA LEU A 103 -2.12 -3.59 -11.65
C LEU A 103 -1.35 -4.58 -10.78
N LYS A 104 -0.01 -4.61 -10.89
CA LYS A 104 0.84 -5.45 -10.03
C LYS A 104 0.61 -5.12 -8.57
N MET A 105 0.56 -3.82 -8.26
CA MET A 105 0.33 -3.34 -6.91
C MET A 105 -1.05 -3.72 -6.35
N GLY A 106 -2.12 -3.59 -7.16
CA GLY A 106 -3.45 -4.05 -6.77
C GLY A 106 -3.49 -5.54 -6.41
N ARG A 107 -2.76 -6.39 -7.15
CA ARG A 107 -2.65 -7.84 -6.84
C ARG A 107 -1.90 -8.09 -5.53
N ILE A 108 -0.83 -7.33 -5.26
CA ILE A 108 -0.07 -7.43 -4.00
C ILE A 108 -0.98 -7.06 -2.82
N LEU A 109 -1.71 -5.94 -2.93
CA LEU A 109 -2.66 -5.49 -1.92
C LEU A 109 -3.73 -6.55 -1.65
N GLU A 110 -4.32 -7.12 -2.72
CA GLU A 110 -5.35 -8.14 -2.58
C GLU A 110 -4.84 -9.39 -1.86
N ARG A 111 -3.66 -9.91 -2.27
CA ARG A 111 -3.01 -11.06 -1.62
C ARG A 111 -2.71 -10.78 -0.16
N HIS A 112 -2.24 -9.58 0.16
CA HIS A 112 -1.98 -9.17 1.54
C HIS A 112 -3.27 -9.18 2.36
N CYS A 113 -4.35 -8.56 1.87
CA CYS A 113 -5.64 -8.56 2.55
C CYS A 113 -6.23 -9.98 2.72
N LEU A 114 -6.05 -10.87 1.74
CA LEU A 114 -6.45 -12.28 1.83
C LEU A 114 -5.69 -13.00 2.94
N LYS A 115 -4.36 -12.95 2.92
CA LYS A 115 -3.52 -13.58 3.94
C LYS A 115 -3.89 -13.09 5.33
N ARG A 116 -4.08 -11.79 5.49
CA ARG A 116 -4.47 -11.16 6.76
C ARG A 116 -5.83 -11.63 7.28
N GLN A 117 -6.80 -11.91 6.39
CA GLN A 117 -8.09 -12.47 6.77
C GLN A 117 -7.99 -13.95 7.18
N GLN A 118 -7.08 -14.70 6.57
CA GLN A 118 -6.87 -16.13 6.84
C GLN A 118 -6.00 -16.39 8.07
N SER A 119 -4.94 -15.61 8.27
CA SER A 119 -3.90 -15.87 9.28
C SER A 119 -4.23 -15.33 10.68
N GLY A 120 -5.31 -14.57 10.83
CA GLY A 120 -5.46 -13.69 11.99
C GLY A 120 -4.34 -12.64 12.06
N MET A 121 -4.49 -11.65 12.92
CA MET A 121 -3.48 -10.60 13.09
C MET A 121 -2.32 -11.14 13.93
N VAL A 122 -1.15 -11.36 13.32
CA VAL A 122 0.11 -11.49 14.07
C VAL A 122 0.47 -10.09 14.56
N THR A 123 0.01 -9.75 15.76
CA THR A 123 0.15 -8.40 16.36
C THR A 123 1.60 -8.09 16.73
N LYS A 124 2.43 -9.13 16.88
CA LYS A 124 3.86 -9.09 17.09
C LYS A 124 4.47 -10.30 16.40
N ALA A 125 5.59 -10.11 15.70
CA ALA A 125 6.42 -11.25 15.32
C ALA A 125 6.74 -12.06 16.59
N PRO A 126 6.77 -13.40 16.53
CA PRO A 126 7.25 -14.21 17.65
C PRO A 126 8.58 -13.64 18.15
N THR A 127 8.76 -13.60 19.47
CA THR A 127 10.02 -13.17 20.04
C THR A 127 11.13 -14.04 19.45
N CYS A 128 12.13 -13.40 18.83
CA CYS A 128 13.26 -14.13 18.27
C CYS A 128 13.94 -14.90 19.42
N THR A 129 13.91 -16.22 19.34
CA THR A 129 14.52 -17.08 20.34
C THR A 129 15.99 -17.29 20.02
N LYS A 130 16.77 -17.69 21.02
CA LYS A 130 18.16 -18.11 20.81
C LYS A 130 18.30 -19.24 19.78
N ALA A 131 17.28 -20.09 19.63
CA ALA A 131 17.26 -21.14 18.62
C ALA A 131 17.11 -20.56 17.20
N ASP A 132 16.23 -19.56 17.03
CA ASP A 132 16.04 -18.89 15.75
C ASP A 132 17.32 -18.18 15.28
N LEU A 133 18.02 -17.49 16.21
CA LEU A 133 19.32 -16.87 15.93
C LEU A 133 20.38 -17.89 15.56
N ARG A 134 20.44 -19.03 16.25
CA ARG A 134 21.37 -20.12 15.91
C ARG A 134 21.10 -20.66 14.51
N SER A 135 19.84 -20.93 14.16
CA SER A 135 19.49 -21.38 12.81
C SER A 135 19.88 -20.37 11.72
N LEU A 136 19.78 -19.07 11.99
CA LEU A 136 20.25 -18.02 11.08
C LEU A 136 21.78 -18.01 10.94
N ILE A 137 22.51 -18.14 12.05
CA ILE A 137 23.97 -18.20 12.07
C ILE A 137 24.47 -19.45 11.32
N ASP A 138 23.89 -20.61 11.61
CA ASP A 138 24.24 -21.88 10.96
C ASP A 138 24.00 -21.82 9.45
N GLY A 139 22.89 -21.23 9.01
CA GLY A 139 22.60 -21.01 7.60
C GLY A 139 23.60 -20.08 6.93
N LEU A 140 23.99 -18.97 7.58
CA LEU A 140 25.00 -18.07 7.04
C LEU A 140 26.37 -18.75 6.96
N TYR A 141 26.80 -19.50 7.97
CA TYR A 141 28.07 -20.22 7.93
C TYR A 141 28.09 -21.33 6.88
N PHE A 142 26.95 -21.97 6.61
CA PHE A 142 26.83 -23.04 5.62
C PHE A 142 27.05 -22.54 4.19
N ASP A 143 26.47 -21.37 3.85
CA ASP A 143 26.55 -20.79 2.50
C ASP A 143 27.60 -19.66 2.35
N ALA A 144 28.31 -19.30 3.43
CA ALA A 144 29.25 -18.18 3.42
C ALA A 144 30.41 -18.42 2.43
N SER A 145 30.57 -17.48 1.52
CA SER A 145 31.66 -17.42 0.55
C SER A 145 32.42 -16.08 0.58
N SER A 146 31.94 -15.12 1.37
CA SER A 146 32.52 -13.78 1.48
C SER A 146 32.79 -13.35 2.93
N PRO A 147 33.81 -12.50 3.18
CA PRO A 147 34.07 -11.94 4.50
C PRO A 147 32.87 -11.21 5.13
N LYS A 148 32.00 -10.64 4.30
CA LYS A 148 30.79 -9.92 4.75
C LYS A 148 29.76 -10.86 5.37
N GLU A 149 29.57 -12.06 4.81
CA GLU A 149 28.62 -13.04 5.36
C GLU A 149 29.07 -13.56 6.73
N TYR A 150 30.39 -13.72 6.92
CA TYR A 150 30.96 -14.02 8.24
C TYR A 150 30.78 -12.87 9.24
N GLN A 151 30.90 -11.62 8.77
CA GLN A 151 30.64 -10.45 9.60
C GLN A 151 29.16 -10.39 10.01
N ASP A 152 28.23 -10.67 9.10
CA ASP A 152 26.79 -10.72 9.38
C ASP A 152 26.46 -11.85 10.38
N ALA A 153 27.11 -13.01 10.29
CA ALA A 153 26.97 -14.10 11.25
C ALA A 153 27.53 -13.74 12.65
N ALA A 154 28.67 -13.05 12.70
CA ALA A 154 29.23 -12.53 13.95
C ALA A 154 28.33 -11.46 14.58
N LEU A 155 27.73 -10.58 13.77
CA LEU A 155 26.75 -9.60 14.23
C LEU A 155 25.50 -10.27 14.82
N LEU A 156 24.98 -11.33 14.20
CA LEU A 156 23.85 -12.08 14.76
C LEU A 156 24.21 -12.76 16.10
N SER A 157 25.46 -13.17 16.28
CA SER A 157 25.94 -13.79 17.51
C SER A 157 25.96 -12.82 18.71
N ILE A 158 26.06 -11.51 18.47
CA ILE A 158 26.07 -10.46 19.50
C ILE A 158 24.72 -9.76 19.70
N MET A 159 23.69 -10.12 18.93
CA MET A 159 22.33 -9.56 19.07
C MET A 159 21.55 -10.12 20.26
N TRP A 160 22.20 -10.93 21.10
CA TRP A 160 21.68 -11.45 22.37
C TRP A 160 22.45 -10.82 23.53
#